data_AF-A0AAE0H854-F1
#
_entry.id   AF-A0AAE0H854-F1
#
_cell.length_a   1.000
_cell.length_b   1.000
_cell.length_c   1.000
_cell.angle_alpha   90.00
_cell.angle_beta   90.00
_cell.angle_gamma   90.00
#
_symmetry.space_group_name_H-M   'P 1'
#
loop_
_entity.id
_entity.type
_entity.pdbx_description
1 polymer ?
#
loop_
_entity_poly.entity_id
_entity_poly.type
_entity_poly.pdbx_seq_one_letter_code
_entity_poly.pdbx_strand_id
1 'polypeptide(L)' 'RIPRPLNGFLLYRKCYVGRAHAYVASKGRSGSQQSFSTVLGVSWHIEPQEIRDKFKKWSETEREKHRKAFPDYKYAP' A
#
# COMPACT_ATOMS: atom_id res chain seq x y z
N ARG A 1 -17.00 10.14 4.93
CA ARG A 1 -15.75 10.12 5.74
C ARG A 1 -14.58 10.13 4.76
N ILE A 2 -13.70 11.14 4.82
CA ILE A 2 -12.56 11.24 3.91
C ILE A 2 -11.50 10.20 4.33
N PRO A 3 -11.13 9.24 3.46
CA PRO A 3 -10.13 8.23 3.79
C PRO A 3 -8.75 8.85 3.91
N ARG A 4 -7.89 8.27 4.76
CA ARG A 4 -6.53 8.76 4.95
C ARG A 4 -5.71 8.64 3.65
N PRO A 5 -4.82 9.60 3.35
CA PRO A 5 -3.85 9.40 2.29
C PRO A 5 -2.95 8.19 2.60
N LEU A 6 -2.71 7.36 1.59
CA LEU A 6 -1.94 6.14 1.74
C LEU A 6 -0.44 6.47 1.84
N ASN A 7 0.25 5.86 2.81
CA ASN A 7 1.72 5.92 2.86
C ASN A 7 2.34 4.97 1.82
N GLY A 8 3.67 5.05 1.63
CA GLY A 8 4.38 4.24 0.64
C GLY A 8 4.13 2.73 0.77
N PHE A 9 4.13 2.20 2.00
CA PHE A 9 3.84 0.78 2.24
C PHE A 9 2.38 0.41 1.94
N LEU A 10 1.42 1.25 2.29
CA LEU A 10 0.00 0.99 2.00
C LEU A 10 -0.28 1.02 0.50
N LEU A 11 0.39 1.91 -0.26
CA LEU A 11 0.35 1.91 -1.71
C LEU A 11 0.95 0.62 -2.27
N TYR A 12 2.12 0.21 -1.78
CA TYR A 12 2.75 -1.06 -2.14
C TYR A 12 1.80 -2.24 -1.89
N ARG A 13 1.24 -2.34 -0.68
CA ARG A 13 0.29 -3.39 -0.32
C ARG A 13 -0.91 -3.41 -1.28
N LYS A 14 -1.48 -2.25 -1.60
CA LYS A 14 -2.63 -2.15 -2.52
C LYS A 14 -2.28 -2.64 -3.94
N CYS A 15 -1.08 -2.34 -4.43
CA CYS A 15 -0.62 -2.81 -5.75
C CYS A 15 -0.36 -4.33 -5.78
N TYR A 16 0.27 -4.88 -4.74
CA TYR A 16 0.77 -6.24 -4.76
C TYR A 16 -0.16 -7.28 -4.11
N VAL A 17 -1.15 -6.87 -3.30
CA VAL A 17 -2.09 -7.82 -2.67
C VAL A 17 -2.89 -8.62 -3.70
N GLY A 18 -3.32 -7.98 -4.80
CA GLY A 18 -4.01 -8.68 -5.89
C GLY A 18 -3.13 -9.71 -6.59
N ARG A 19 -1.85 -9.36 -6.81
CA ARG A 19 -0.85 -10.27 -7.39
C ARG A 19 -0.55 -11.44 -6.45
N ALA A 20 -0.37 -11.18 -5.16
CA ALA A 20 -0.15 -12.21 -4.15
C ALA A 20 -1.36 -13.15 -4.05
N HIS A 21 -2.57 -12.61 -4.08
CA HIS A 21 -3.80 -13.39 -4.10
C HIS A 21 -3.89 -14.30 -5.33
N ALA A 22 -3.67 -13.75 -6.53
CA ALA A 22 -3.68 -14.53 -7.77
C ALA A 22 -2.62 -15.65 -7.76
N TYR A 23 -1.43 -15.38 -7.23
CA TYR A 23 -0.36 -16.37 -7.09
C TYR A 23 -0.73 -17.50 -6.11
N VAL A 24 -1.34 -17.18 -4.96
CA VAL A 24 -1.77 -18.19 -3.99
C VAL A 24 -2.93 -19.02 -4.54
N ALA A 25 -3.88 -18.38 -5.22
CA ALA A 25 -5.00 -19.04 -5.88
C ALA A 25 -4.54 -20.00 -6.99
N SER A 26 -3.53 -19.63 -7.78
CA SER A 26 -2.98 -20.53 -8.84
C SER A 26 -2.29 -21.77 -8.28
N LYS A 27 -1.92 -21.76 -6.99
CA LYS A 27 -1.39 -22.91 -6.26
C LYS A 27 -2.48 -23.72 -5.56
N GLY A 28 -3.77 -23.46 -5.83
CA GLY A 28 -4.90 -24.12 -5.19
C GLY A 28 -5.03 -23.80 -3.70
N ARG A 29 -4.42 -22.71 -3.23
CA ARG A 29 -4.46 -22.27 -1.83
C ARG A 29 -5.35 -21.04 -1.71
N SER A 30 -5.90 -20.83 -0.52
CA SER A 30 -6.55 -19.58 -0.13
C SER A 30 -5.78 -18.96 1.02
N GLY A 31 -5.51 -17.66 0.95
CA GLY A 31 -4.81 -16.90 1.97
C GLY A 31 -5.74 -15.88 2.62
N SER A 32 -5.57 -15.63 3.91
CA SER A 32 -6.27 -14.53 4.58
C SER A 32 -5.61 -13.19 4.24
N GLN A 33 -6.39 -12.10 4.33
CA GLN A 33 -5.86 -10.73 4.19
C GLN A 33 -4.72 -10.42 5.17
N GLN A 34 -4.74 -11.08 6.33
CA GLN A 34 -3.69 -10.95 7.34
C GLN A 34 -2.39 -11.62 6.88
N SER A 35 -2.47 -12.84 6.33
CA SER A 35 -1.30 -13.53 5.77
C SER A 35 -0.66 -12.72 4.63
N PHE A 36 -1.47 -12.14 3.74
CA PHE A 36 -0.94 -11.28 2.67
C PHE A 36 -0.25 -10.03 3.22
N SER A 37 -0.79 -9.42 4.29
CA SER A 37 -0.17 -8.26 4.92
C SER A 37 1.18 -8.60 5.54
N THR A 38 1.30 -9.77 6.17
CA THR A 38 2.58 -10.27 6.72
C THR A 38 3.59 -10.51 5.61
N VAL A 39 3.22 -11.23 4.54
CA VAL A 39 4.11 -11.53 3.42
C VAL A 39 4.58 -10.26 2.74
N LEU A 40 3.66 -9.33 2.42
CA LEU A 40 4.01 -8.07 1.79
C LEU A 40 4.84 -7.15 2.69
N GLY A 41 4.68 -7.25 4.01
CA GLY A 41 5.54 -6.59 4.99
C GLY A 41 6.98 -7.06 4.87
N VAL A 42 7.20 -8.37 4.79
CA VAL A 42 8.53 -8.95 4.55
C VAL A 42 9.07 -8.53 3.18
N SER A 43 8.26 -8.65 2.12
CA SER A 43 8.63 -8.25 0.76
C SER A 43 9.09 -6.79 0.69
N TRP A 44 8.39 -5.89 1.37
CA TRP A 44 8.75 -4.47 1.41
C TRP A 44 10.15 -4.19 2.00
N HIS A 45 10.59 -4.99 2.98
CA HIS A 45 11.92 -4.82 3.58
C HIS A 45 13.07 -5.33 2.70
N ILE A 46 12.80 -6.33 1.86
CA ILE A 46 13.79 -6.90 0.93
C ILE A 46 13.76 -6.27 -0.47
N GLU A 47 12.74 -5.46 -0.75
CA GLU A 47 12.57 -4.79 -2.04
C GLU A 47 13.71 -3.79 -2.29
N PRO A 48 14.20 -3.64 -3.54
CA PRO A 48 15.24 -2.68 -3.86
C PRO A 48 14.89 -1.24 -3.45
N GLN A 49 15.92 -0.49 -3.06
CA GLN A 49 15.77 0.90 -2.61
C GLN A 49 15.02 1.76 -3.65
N GLU A 50 15.31 1.56 -4.93
CA GLU A 50 14.65 2.27 -6.04
C GLU A 50 13.12 2.10 -6.03
N ILE A 51 12.61 0.92 -5.71
CA ILE A 51 11.18 0.66 -5.64
C ILE A 51 10.59 1.35 -4.42
N ARG A 52 11.26 1.24 -3.27
CA ARG A 52 10.84 1.91 -2.03
C ARG A 52 10.78 3.43 -2.20
N ASP A 53 11.75 4.00 -2.92
CA ASP A 53 11.81 5.42 -3.26
C ASP A 53 10.70 5.83 -4.24
N LYS A 54 10.40 5.01 -5.25
CA LYS A 54 9.23 5.23 -6.14
C LYS A 54 7.93 5.30 -5.35
N PHE A 55 7.69 4.34 -4.45
CA PHE A 55 6.49 4.32 -3.60
C PHE A 55 6.45 5.48 -2.61
N LYS A 56 7.61 5.91 -2.08
CA LYS A 56 7.72 7.12 -1.26
C LYS A 56 7.29 8.36 -2.04
N LYS A 57 7.83 8.57 -3.24
CA LYS A 57 7.48 9.70 -4.12
C LYS A 57 6.00 9.70 -4.51
N TRP A 58 5.42 8.53 -4.78
CA TRP A 58 3.97 8.41 -5.02
C TRP A 58 3.14 8.75 -3.78
N SER A 59 3.57 8.32 -2.59
CA SER A 59 2.87 8.68 -1.34
C SER A 59 2.91 10.17 -1.04
N GLU A 60 4.02 10.86 -1.36
CA GLU A 60 4.15 12.31 -1.25
C GLU A 60 3.19 13.02 -2.21
N THR A 61 3.10 12.53 -3.45
CA THR A 61 2.18 13.04 -4.46
C THR A 61 0.72 12.86 -4.05
N GLU A 62 0.36 11.69 -3.53
CA GLU A 62 -0.99 11.43 -3.03
C GLU A 62 -1.33 12.30 -1.82
N ARG A 63 -0.38 12.51 -0.91
CA ARG A 63 -0.56 13.44 0.22
C ARG A 63 -0.81 14.87 -0.26
N GLU A 64 -0.05 15.32 -1.27
CA GLU A 64 -0.22 16.65 -1.87
C GLU A 64 -1.58 16.80 -2.55
N LYS A 65 -1.96 15.82 -3.38
CA LYS A 65 -3.28 15.78 -4.03
C LYS A 65 -4.41 15.77 -3.02
N HIS A 66 -4.28 14.97 -1.96
CA HIS A 66 -5.26 14.90 -0.89
C HIS A 66 -5.40 16.24 -0.17
N ARG A 67 -4.29 16.93 0.11
CA ARG A 67 -4.33 18.27 0.73
C ARG A 67 -5.01 19.30 -0.18
N LYS A 68 -4.76 19.22 -1.50
CA LYS A 68 -5.41 20.09 -2.49
C LYS A 68 -6.91 19.79 -2.64
N ALA A 69 -7.28 18.51 -2.65
CA ALA A 69 -8.67 18.08 -2.81
C ALA A 69 -9.51 18.28 -1.54
N PHE A 70 -8.88 18.18 -0.37
CA PHE A 70 -9.52 18.31 0.93
C PHE A 70 -8.72 19.26 1.84
N PRO A 71 -8.78 20.58 1.58
CA PRO A 71 -8.06 21.58 2.37
C PRO A 71 -8.52 21.61 3.84
N ASP A 72 -9.79 21.33 4.10
CA ASP A 72 -10.38 21.28 5.45
C ASP A 72 -10.22 19.92 6.15
N TYR A 73 -9.49 18.98 5.55
CA TYR A 73 -9.28 17.67 6.15
C TYR A 73 -8.40 17.77 7.40
N LYS A 74 -9.00 17.48 8.56
CA LYS A 74 -8.29 17.32 9.83
C LYS A 74 -8.30 15.86 10.24
N TYR A 75 -7.14 15.33 10.62
CA TYR A 75 -7.05 14.00 11.20
C TYR A 75 -7.74 13.97 12.56
N ALA A 76 -8.85 13.24 12.65
CA ALA A 76 -9.51 12.91 13.90
C ALA A 76 -9.25 11.41 14.19
N PRO A 77 -8.53 11.06 15.27
CA PRO A 77 -8.27 9.68 15.65
C PRO A 77 -9.56 8.93 16.02
#